data_AF-A0A800IFM3-F1
#
_entry.id   AF-A0A800IFM3-F1
#
_cell.length_a   1.000
_cell.length_b   1.000
_cell.length_c   1.000
_cell.angle_alpha   90.00
_cell.angle_beta   90.00
_cell.angle_gamma   90.00
#
_symmetry.space_group_name_H-M   'P 1'
#
loop_
_entity.id
_entity.type
_entity.pdbx_description
1 polymer ?
#
loop_
_entity_poly.entity_id
_entity_poly.type
_entity_poly.pdbx_seq_one_letter_code
_entity_poly.pdbx_strand_id
1 'polypeptide(L)'
;MMASLSESSLFNYQDGLITPHHYQYIRKILNKTRDVEVAFDWPNKQVTNTAQGKAWKMAIVPHTLDKQSVQLRLQLDLKAHPKEAAYAYDVADGGLLKTYRFIADGEDQIETPLGEYNAIR
;
A
#
# COMPACT_ATOMS: atom_id res chain seq x y z
N MET A 1 -14.95 22.26 -2.94
CA MET A 1 -15.05 20.78 -2.94
C MET A 1 -15.76 20.35 -1.67
N MET A 2 -16.84 19.56 -1.75
CA MET A 2 -17.57 19.09 -0.56
C MET A 2 -17.04 17.76 0.02
N ALA A 3 -16.15 17.08 -0.71
CA ALA A 3 -15.37 15.97 -0.24
C ALA A 3 -13.96 16.01 -0.85
N SER A 4 -12.96 15.57 -0.12
CA SER A 4 -11.60 15.34 -0.62
C SER A 4 -10.98 14.11 0.02
N LEU A 5 -10.07 13.48 -0.73
CA LEU A 5 -9.26 12.36 -0.28
C LEU A 5 -7.81 12.63 -0.68
N SER A 6 -6.89 12.43 0.26
CA SER A 6 -5.46 12.45 0.02
C SER A 6 -4.83 11.26 0.72
N GLU A 7 -3.96 10.56 0.01
CA GLU A 7 -3.23 9.41 0.51
C GLU A 7 -1.78 9.54 0.04
N SER A 8 -0.83 9.42 0.98
CA SER A 8 0.60 9.56 0.71
C SER A 8 1.41 8.56 1.50
N SER A 9 2.47 8.04 0.89
CA SER A 9 3.45 7.14 1.49
C SER A 9 4.85 7.65 1.18
N LEU A 10 5.67 7.74 2.23
CA LEU A 10 7.09 7.99 2.17
C LEU A 10 7.82 6.69 2.43
N PHE A 11 8.66 6.29 1.47
CA PHE A 11 9.38 5.02 1.52
C PHE A 11 10.77 5.14 0.89
N ASN A 12 11.67 4.25 1.28
CA ASN A 12 12.90 4.01 0.54
C ASN A 12 12.67 2.96 -0.54
N TYR A 13 13.30 3.17 -1.69
CA TYR A 13 13.35 2.18 -2.76
C TYR A 13 14.80 1.81 -3.04
N GLN A 14 15.13 0.53 -2.89
CA GLN A 14 16.47 0.01 -3.12
C GLN A 14 16.37 -1.42 -3.66
N ASP A 15 17.06 -1.71 -4.77
CA ASP A 15 17.17 -3.05 -5.36
C ASP A 15 15.81 -3.77 -5.57
N GLY A 16 14.79 -3.03 -6.02
CA GLY A 16 13.44 -3.58 -6.23
C GLY A 16 12.60 -3.71 -4.95
N LEU A 17 13.15 -3.37 -3.79
CA LEU A 17 12.46 -3.44 -2.51
C LEU A 17 11.98 -2.05 -2.05
N ILE A 18 10.71 -2.00 -1.62
CA ILE A 18 10.09 -0.82 -1.01
C ILE A 18 10.10 -1.00 0.51
N THR A 19 10.61 0.00 1.23
CA THR A 19 10.61 0.03 2.70
C THR A 19 9.90 1.29 3.19
N PRO A 20 8.62 1.21 3.61
CA PRO A 20 7.85 2.36 4.09
C PRO A 20 8.39 2.97 5.38
N HIS A 21 8.30 4.29 5.50
CA HIS A 21 8.65 5.05 6.71
C HIS A 21 7.42 5.72 7.32
N HIS A 22 6.59 6.32 6.48
CA HIS A 22 5.38 7.01 6.92
C HIS A 22 4.29 6.91 5.87
N TYR A 23 3.07 6.65 6.32
CA TYR A 23 1.87 6.64 5.51
C TYR A 23 0.82 7.53 6.16
N GLN A 24 0.10 8.30 5.33
CA GLN A 24 -0.98 9.17 5.78
C GLN A 24 -2.19 9.07 4.85
N TYR A 25 -3.37 8.97 5.46
CA TYR A 25 -4.67 8.97 4.82
C TYR A 25 -5.53 10.08 5.42
N ILE A 26 -5.89 11.07 4.61
CA ILE A 26 -6.78 12.16 4.99
C ILE A 26 -8.02 12.12 4.11
N ARG A 27 -9.18 11.89 4.73
CA ARG A 27 -10.49 12.03 4.10
C ARG A 27 -11.30 13.13 4.76
N LYS A 28 -11.73 14.12 3.99
CA LYS A 28 -12.62 15.20 4.43
C LYS A 28 -13.96 15.06 3.74
N ILE A 29 -15.03 14.96 4.51
CA ILE A 29 -16.42 14.95 4.02
C ILE A 29 -17.22 15.91 4.88
N LEU A 30 -17.68 17.01 4.29
CA LEU A 30 -18.40 18.07 5.03
C LEU A 30 -17.62 18.46 6.30
N ASN A 31 -18.21 18.25 7.49
CA ASN A 31 -17.61 18.57 8.79
C ASN A 31 -16.86 17.39 9.44
N LYS A 32 -16.70 16.26 8.75
CA LYS A 32 -16.00 15.07 9.27
C LYS A 32 -14.65 14.91 8.57
N THR A 33 -13.59 14.98 9.35
CA THR A 33 -12.23 14.64 8.91
C THR A 33 -11.82 13.33 9.53
N ARG A 34 -11.34 12.40 8.70
CA ARG A 34 -10.65 11.19 9.12
C ARG A 34 -9.20 11.33 8.71
N ASP A 35 -8.33 11.41 9.70
CA ASP A 35 -6.88 11.41 9.55
C ASP A 35 -6.34 10.14 10.19
N VAL A 36 -5.57 9.38 9.41
CA VAL A 36 -4.94 8.13 9.83
C VAL A 36 -3.50 8.16 9.39
N GLU A 37 -2.59 7.92 10.32
CA GLU A 37 -1.16 7.83 10.07
C GLU A 37 -0.60 6.49 10.52
N VAL A 38 0.41 6.01 9.81
CA VAL A 38 1.21 4.84 10.18
C VAL A 38 2.68 5.20 10.05
N ALA A 39 3.38 5.24 11.18
CA ALA A 39 4.82 5.49 11.24
C ALA A 39 5.58 4.20 11.52
N PHE A 40 6.55 3.87 10.66
CA PHE A 40 7.33 2.64 10.75
C PHE A 40 8.61 2.85 11.55
N ASP A 41 8.85 1.94 12.50
CA ASP A 41 10.03 1.89 13.34
C ASP A 41 10.69 0.51 13.13
N TRP A 42 11.43 0.42 12.02
CA TRP A 42 12.12 -0.80 11.60
C TRP A 42 13.14 -1.34 12.61
N PRO A 43 13.97 -0.49 13.26
CA PRO A 43 14.90 -0.97 14.29
C PRO A 43 14.18 -1.74 15.41
N ASN A 44 12.99 -1.29 15.82
CA ASN A 44 12.20 -1.94 16.85
C ASN A 44 11.12 -2.91 16.31
N LYS A 45 11.05 -3.12 14.98
CA LYS A 45 10.06 -3.98 14.30
C LYS A 45 8.62 -3.68 14.70
N GLN A 46 8.28 -2.40 14.77
CA GLN A 46 6.95 -1.94 15.18
C GLN A 46 6.46 -0.80 14.29
N VAL A 47 5.15 -0.57 14.29
CA VAL A 47 4.55 0.64 13.74
C VAL A 47 3.77 1.37 14.83
N THR A 48 3.70 2.69 14.71
CA THR A 48 2.76 3.52 15.47
C THR A 48 1.62 3.93 14.56
N ASN A 49 0.42 3.47 14.87
CA ASN A 49 -0.81 3.88 14.17
C ASN A 49 -1.43 5.02 14.95
N THR A 50 -1.77 6.12 14.27
CA THR A 50 -2.48 7.25 14.85
C THR A 50 -3.78 7.46 14.11
N ALA A 51 -4.91 7.44 14.83
CA ALA A 51 -6.21 7.75 14.26
C ALA A 51 -7.11 8.43 15.28
N GLN A 52 -7.83 9.49 14.88
CA GLN A 52 -8.78 10.20 15.73
C GLN A 52 -8.19 10.62 17.11
N GLY A 53 -6.93 11.05 17.13
CA GLY A 53 -6.24 11.48 18.35
C GLY A 53 -5.76 10.37 19.27
N LYS A 54 -5.89 9.10 18.87
CA LYS A 54 -5.35 7.95 19.60
C LYS A 54 -4.19 7.35 18.84
N ALA A 55 -3.11 7.03 19.56
CA ALA A 55 -1.95 6.33 19.02
C ALA A 55 -1.82 4.96 19.69
N TRP A 56 -1.51 3.94 18.91
CA TRP A 56 -1.21 2.61 19.43
C TRP A 56 -0.11 1.95 18.60
N LYS A 57 0.64 1.05 19.25
CA LYS A 57 1.72 0.31 18.62
C LYS A 57 1.28 -1.08 18.21
N MET A 58 1.90 -1.57 17.15
CA MET A 58 1.70 -2.92 16.62
C MET A 58 3.04 -3.47 16.17
N ALA A 59 3.31 -4.74 16.46
CA ALA A 59 4.46 -5.44 15.92
C ALA A 59 4.29 -5.68 14.41
N ILE A 60 5.37 -5.57 13.67
CA ILE A 60 5.42 -5.86 12.23
C ILE A 60 6.54 -6.84 11.91
N VAL A 61 6.43 -7.48 10.75
CA VAL A 61 7.45 -8.39 10.23
C VAL A 61 8.28 -7.67 9.15
N PRO A 62 9.50 -8.15 8.84
CA PRO A 62 10.25 -7.64 7.70
C PRO A 62 9.40 -7.58 6.42
N HIS A 63 9.62 -6.57 5.60
CA HIS A 63 8.89 -6.35 4.33
C HIS A 63 7.39 -6.00 4.48
N THR A 64 6.91 -5.69 5.69
CA THR A 64 5.56 -5.14 5.87
C THR A 64 5.39 -3.82 5.09
N LEU A 65 4.29 -3.69 4.35
CA LEU A 65 3.97 -2.53 3.55
C LEU A 65 2.87 -1.67 4.18
N ASP A 66 2.66 -0.48 3.64
CA ASP A 66 1.45 0.32 3.86
C ASP A 66 0.46 0.14 2.69
N LYS A 67 -0.74 0.70 2.82
CA LYS A 67 -1.84 0.50 1.87
C LYS A 67 -1.58 1.07 0.48
N GLN A 68 -0.69 2.05 0.37
CA GLN A 68 -0.35 2.65 -0.91
C GLN A 68 0.88 1.97 -1.52
N SER A 69 1.90 1.67 -0.70
CA SER A 69 3.13 1.03 -1.17
C SER A 69 2.91 -0.39 -1.70
N VAL A 70 1.90 -1.13 -1.22
CA VAL A 70 1.55 -2.45 -1.76
C VAL A 70 1.20 -2.42 -3.25
N GLN A 71 0.59 -1.34 -3.75
CA GLN A 71 0.22 -1.21 -5.16
C GLN A 71 1.46 -1.09 -6.05
N LEU A 72 2.46 -0.32 -5.60
CA LEU A 72 3.73 -0.19 -6.30
C LEU A 72 4.55 -1.47 -6.22
N ARG A 73 4.57 -2.14 -5.06
CA ARG A 73 5.26 -3.42 -4.91
C ARG A 73 4.69 -4.47 -5.87
N LEU A 74 3.37 -4.56 -5.98
CA LEU A 74 2.72 -5.49 -6.91
C LEU A 74 3.15 -5.23 -8.36
N GLN A 75 3.22 -3.97 -8.80
CA GLN A 75 3.68 -3.63 -10.15
C GLN A 75 5.15 -4.06 -10.40
N LEU A 76 6.02 -3.89 -9.40
CA LEU A 76 7.41 -4.33 -9.48
C LEU A 76 7.52 -5.86 -9.59
N ASP A 77 6.73 -6.58 -8.78
CA ASP A 77 6.74 -8.04 -8.76
C ASP A 77 6.10 -8.64 -10.02
N LEU A 78 5.04 -8.02 -10.56
CA LEU A 78 4.48 -8.38 -11.88
C LEU A 78 5.52 -8.22 -12.99
N LYS A 79 6.33 -7.16 -12.95
CA LYS A 79 7.40 -6.94 -13.93
C LYS A 79 8.53 -7.95 -13.79
N ALA A 80 8.93 -8.29 -12.56
CA ALA A 80 10.02 -9.23 -12.30
C ALA A 80 9.61 -10.69 -12.52
N HIS A 81 8.36 -11.02 -12.22
CA HIS A 81 7.81 -12.38 -12.20
C HIS A 81 6.43 -12.42 -12.89
N PRO A 82 6.36 -12.15 -14.21
CA PRO A 82 5.08 -12.01 -14.93
C PRO A 82 4.25 -13.30 -15.06
N LYS A 83 4.84 -14.46 -14.74
CA LYS A 83 4.18 -15.77 -14.79
C LYS A 83 3.72 -16.28 -13.42
N GLU A 84 3.95 -15.50 -12.36
CA GLU A 84 3.50 -15.87 -11.02
C GLU A 84 1.98 -15.76 -10.95
N ALA A 85 1.31 -16.82 -10.47
CA ALA A 85 -0.15 -16.87 -10.44
C ALA A 85 -0.76 -16.09 -9.27
N ALA A 86 0.00 -15.87 -8.19
CA ALA A 86 -0.50 -15.18 -7.00
C ALA A 86 0.61 -14.43 -6.27
N TYR A 87 0.23 -13.32 -5.65
CA TYR A 87 1.12 -12.47 -4.87
C TYR A 87 0.51 -12.22 -3.49
N ALA A 88 1.33 -12.26 -2.44
CA ALA A 88 0.88 -12.02 -1.08
C ALA A 88 1.81 -11.05 -0.36
N TYR A 89 1.23 -10.08 0.34
CA TYR A 89 1.98 -9.03 1.04
C TYR A 89 1.40 -8.79 2.42
N ASP A 90 2.26 -8.65 3.41
CA ASP A 90 1.86 -8.18 4.73
C ASP A 90 1.75 -6.67 4.74
N VAL A 91 0.62 -6.15 5.22
CA VAL A 91 0.23 -4.74 5.16
C VAL A 91 -0.20 -4.29 6.55
N ALA A 92 0.41 -3.21 7.04
CA ALA A 92 -0.02 -2.52 8.24
C ALA A 92 -1.25 -1.66 7.92
N ASP A 93 -2.44 -2.12 8.30
CA ASP A 93 -3.70 -1.46 7.98
C ASP A 93 -4.70 -1.54 9.13
N GLY A 94 -5.17 -0.37 9.58
CA GLY A 94 -6.21 -0.27 10.60
C GLY A 94 -5.79 -0.83 11.96
N GLY A 95 -4.49 -0.75 12.28
CA GLY A 95 -3.95 -1.28 13.53
C GLY A 95 -3.77 -2.79 13.58
N LEU A 96 -3.90 -3.48 12.44
CA LEU A 96 -3.66 -4.91 12.29
C LEU A 96 -2.65 -5.16 11.18
N LEU A 97 -1.88 -6.24 11.33
CA LEU A 97 -1.08 -6.80 10.26
C LEU A 97 -2.00 -7.69 9.43
N LYS A 98 -2.26 -7.30 8.19
CA LYS A 98 -3.14 -8.02 7.27
C LYS A 98 -2.32 -8.57 6.11
N THR A 99 -2.65 -9.77 5.65
CA THR A 99 -2.07 -10.30 4.41
C THR A 99 -3.01 -10.01 3.25
N TYR A 100 -2.58 -9.16 2.32
CA TYR A 100 -3.28 -8.87 1.08
C TYR A 100 -2.86 -9.92 0.05
N ARG A 101 -3.83 -10.52 -0.65
CA ARG A 101 -3.59 -11.52 -1.70
C ARG A 101 -4.14 -11.03 -3.02
N PHE A 102 -3.32 -11.12 -4.05
CA PHE A 102 -3.65 -10.81 -5.44
C PHE A 102 -3.45 -12.07 -6.27
N ILE A 103 -4.27 -12.25 -7.29
CA ILE A 103 -4.22 -13.37 -8.23
C ILE A 103 -4.16 -12.77 -9.63
N ALA A 104 -3.27 -13.28 -10.47
CA ALA A 104 -3.29 -12.99 -11.89
C ALA A 104 -4.36 -13.90 -12.53
N ASP A 105 -5.53 -13.34 -12.82
CA ASP A 105 -6.73 -14.03 -13.32
C ASP A 105 -6.78 -14.10 -14.86
N GLY A 106 -5.73 -13.63 -15.53
CA GLY A 106 -5.53 -13.78 -16.96
C GLY A 106 -4.85 -12.58 -17.59
N GLU A 107 -4.90 -12.55 -18.92
CA GLU A 107 -4.43 -11.44 -19.73
C GLU A 107 -5.56 -10.91 -20.59
N ASP A 108 -5.69 -9.58 -20.67
CA ASP A 108 -6.65 -8.88 -21.52
C ASP A 108 -5.91 -7.90 -22.43
N GLN A 109 -6.40 -7.73 -23.66
CA GLN A 109 -5.96 -6.67 -24.54
C GLN A 109 -6.79 -5.41 -24.23
N ILE A 110 -6.12 -4.34 -23.82
CA ILE A 110 -6.75 -3.06 -23.50
C ILE A 110 -6.40 -2.01 -24.55
N GLU A 111 -7.42 -1.27 -25.01
CA GLU A 111 -7.25 -0.10 -25.87
C GLU A 111 -7.13 1.17 -25.02
N THR A 112 -6.13 1.98 -25.33
CA THR A 112 -5.95 3.31 -24.75
C THR A 112 -5.70 4.33 -25.87
N PRO A 113 -5.80 5.65 -25.61
CA PRO A 113 -5.39 6.65 -26.59
C PRO A 113 -3.93 6.53 -27.07
N LEU A 114 -3.09 5.80 -26.33
CA LEU A 114 -1.69 5.53 -26.67
C LEU A 114 -1.51 4.21 -27.44
N GLY A 115 -2.59 3.51 -27.80
CA GLY A 115 -2.58 2.24 -28.51
C GLY A 115 -3.10 1.06 -27.68
N GLU A 116 -2.91 -0.13 -28.23
CA GLU A 116 -3.29 -1.42 -27.65
C GLU A 116 -2.17 -2.01 -26.79
N TYR A 117 -2.53 -2.56 -25.63
CA TYR A 117 -1.59 -3.16 -24.69
C TYR A 117 -2.12 -4.50 -24.17
N ASN A 118 -1.22 -5.47 -23.98
CA ASN A 118 -1.53 -6.67 -23.20
C ASN A 118 -1.38 -6.33 -21.71
N ALA A 119 -2.46 -6.50 -20.95
CA ALA A 119 -2.51 -6.23 -19.52
C ALA A 119 -2.82 -7.50 -18.74
N ILE A 120 -2.27 -7.59 -17.53
CA ILE A 120 -2.59 -8.67 -16.59
C ILE A 120 -3.84 -8.25 -15.80
N ARG A 121 -4.81 -9.16 -15.69
CA ARG A 121 -6.04 -8.99 -14.91
C ARG A 121 -5.87 -9.50 -13.48
#